data_AF-A0A420M5V9-F1
#
_entry.id   AF-A0A420M5V9-F1
#
_cell.length_a   1.000
_cell.length_b   1.000
_cell.length_c   1.000
_cell.angle_alpha   90.00
_cell.angle_beta   90.00
_cell.angle_gamma   90.00
#
_symmetry.space_group_name_H-M   'P 1'
#
loop_
_entity.id
_entity.type
_entity.pdbx_description
1 polymer ?
#
loop_
_entity_poly.entity_id
_entity_poly.type
_entity_poly.pdbx_seq_one_letter_code
_entity_poly.pdbx_strand_id
1 'polypeptide(L)'
;LQETWRIFGAAGLVASKKTHLPRRVGAQDAETHGTSLAQISQAGRWNQSVLCQAYLTHLPRQFMRIVAGFSASPGDYFLARAANEPPYVLQKQLWPWIEEWEPRFEARARRQCWAEGGLDDDDLAADGFLKLC
;
A
#
# COMPACT_ATOMS: atom_id res chain seq x y z
N LEU A 1 -10.52 12.23 11.08
CA LEU A 1 -11.73 13.08 10.83
C LEU A 1 -11.35 14.52 10.47
N GLN A 2 -10.45 15.19 11.21
CA GLN A 2 -10.00 16.55 10.87
C GLN A 2 -9.28 16.64 9.50
N GLU A 3 -8.41 15.69 9.18
CA GLU A 3 -7.71 15.66 7.88
C GLU A 3 -8.68 15.49 6.70
N THR A 4 -9.73 14.71 6.89
CA THR A 4 -10.78 14.49 5.88
C THR A 4 -11.48 15.80 5.52
N TRP A 5 -11.74 16.66 6.51
CA TRP A 5 -12.30 18.00 6.28
C TRP A 5 -11.31 18.97 5.65
N ARG A 6 -10.00 18.83 5.92
CA ARG A 6 -8.97 19.64 5.27
C ARG A 6 -8.83 19.30 3.79
N ILE A 7 -8.84 18.02 3.43
CA ILE A 7 -8.82 17.57 2.02
C ILE A 7 -10.05 18.09 1.28
N PHE A 8 -11.23 18.00 1.91
CA PHE A 8 -12.46 18.55 1.32
C PHE A 8 -12.36 20.06 1.15
N GLY A 9 -11.92 20.81 2.16
CA GLY A 9 -11.73 22.25 2.06
C GLY A 9 -10.73 22.67 0.98
N ALA A 10 -9.62 21.94 0.82
CA ALA A 10 -8.63 22.19 -0.24
C ALA A 10 -9.18 21.96 -1.66
N ALA A 11 -10.13 21.03 -1.80
CA ALA A 11 -10.88 20.81 -3.04
C ALA A 11 -12.08 21.77 -3.19
N GLY A 12 -12.26 22.76 -2.29
CA GLY A 12 -13.40 23.68 -2.28
C GLY A 12 -14.72 23.06 -1.83
N LEU A 13 -14.68 21.88 -1.20
CA LEU A 13 -15.85 21.14 -0.74
C LEU A 13 -16.11 21.37 0.75
N VAL A 14 -17.34 21.77 1.08
CA VAL A 14 -17.80 21.93 2.47
C VAL A 14 -18.70 20.76 2.83
N ALA A 15 -18.42 20.10 3.95
CA ALA A 15 -19.22 18.97 4.42
C ALA A 15 -19.49 19.08 5.93
N SER A 16 -20.75 18.86 6.30
CA SER A 16 -21.30 19.19 7.62
C SER A 16 -21.53 17.98 8.53
N LYS A 17 -21.31 16.75 8.05
CA LYS A 17 -21.58 15.50 8.79
C LYS A 17 -20.49 14.46 8.50
N LYS A 18 -20.11 13.66 9.51
CA LYS A 18 -19.13 12.55 9.38
C LYS A 18 -19.43 11.69 8.14
N THR A 19 -18.44 11.54 7.27
CA THR A 19 -18.59 10.69 6.08
C THR A 19 -18.39 9.22 6.44
N HIS A 20 -19.11 8.34 5.76
CA HIS A 20 -19.00 6.88 5.90
C HIS A 20 -17.71 6.29 5.28
N LEU A 21 -16.76 7.14 4.88
CA LEU A 21 -15.56 6.79 4.12
C LEU A 21 -14.73 5.65 4.75
N PRO A 22 -14.46 5.61 6.08
CA PRO A 22 -13.60 4.58 6.68
C PRO A 22 -14.23 3.17 6.69
N ARG A 23 -15.57 3.07 6.69
CA ARG A 23 -16.26 1.78 6.63
C ARG A 23 -16.03 1.09 5.29
N ARG A 24 -16.01 1.89 4.23
CA ARG A 24 -15.73 1.45 2.86
C ARG A 24 -14.27 1.04 2.72
N VAL A 25 -13.33 1.90 3.11
CA VAL A 25 -11.90 1.61 2.97
C VAL A 25 -11.49 0.35 3.74
N GLY A 26 -12.00 0.13 4.97
CA GLY A 26 -11.67 -1.08 5.74
C GLY A 26 -12.22 -2.38 5.15
N ALA A 27 -13.41 -2.35 4.55
CA ALA A 27 -13.96 -3.52 3.87
C ALA A 27 -13.16 -3.85 2.59
N GLN A 28 -12.78 -2.83 1.83
CA GLN A 28 -11.98 -2.95 0.60
C GLN A 28 -10.58 -3.48 0.86
N ASP A 29 -9.96 -3.07 1.97
CA ASP A 29 -8.63 -3.54 2.34
C ASP A 29 -8.64 -5.02 2.76
N ALA A 30 -9.62 -5.44 3.57
CA ALA A 30 -9.79 -6.84 3.94
C ALA A 30 -10.09 -7.74 2.72
N GLU A 31 -10.91 -7.24 1.79
CA GLU A 31 -11.15 -7.89 0.49
C GLU A 31 -9.86 -7.97 -0.33
N THR A 32 -9.05 -6.91 -0.35
CA THR A 32 -7.76 -6.87 -1.07
C THR A 32 -6.81 -7.95 -0.56
N HIS A 33 -6.77 -8.19 0.74
CA HIS A 33 -5.94 -9.23 1.37
C HIS A 33 -6.55 -10.63 1.33
N GLY A 34 -7.68 -10.82 0.64
CA GLY A 34 -8.27 -12.13 0.37
C GLY A 34 -9.15 -12.67 1.50
N THR A 35 -9.59 -11.81 2.42
CA THR A 35 -10.55 -12.20 3.46
C THR A 35 -11.89 -12.56 2.84
N SER A 36 -12.54 -13.62 3.34
CA SER A 36 -13.82 -14.06 2.81
C SER A 36 -14.92 -13.00 3.04
N LEU A 37 -15.87 -12.91 2.09
CA LEU A 37 -17.04 -12.03 2.21
C LEU A 37 -17.80 -12.27 3.52
N ALA A 38 -17.91 -13.54 3.96
CA ALA A 38 -18.60 -13.89 5.19
C ALA A 38 -17.92 -13.28 6.43
N GLN A 39 -16.59 -13.33 6.50
CA GLN A 39 -15.83 -12.73 7.61
C GLN A 39 -15.88 -11.20 7.60
N ILE A 40 -15.77 -10.57 6.42
CA ILE A 40 -15.90 -9.11 6.29
C ILE A 40 -17.32 -8.67 6.71
N SER A 41 -18.34 -9.42 6.29
CA SER A 41 -19.75 -9.19 6.64
C SER A 41 -19.98 -9.31 8.16
N GLN A 42 -19.39 -10.33 8.79
CA GLN A 42 -19.48 -10.54 10.23
C GLN A 42 -18.80 -9.42 11.01
N ALA A 43 -17.63 -8.95 10.56
CA ALA A 43 -16.90 -7.86 11.19
C ALA A 43 -17.66 -6.53 11.14
N GLY A 44 -18.28 -6.21 10.00
CA GLY A 44 -19.08 -4.99 9.83
C GLY A 44 -20.51 -5.09 10.36
N ARG A 45 -20.96 -6.29 10.77
CA ARG A 45 -22.38 -6.63 11.02
C ARG A 45 -23.28 -6.22 9.85
N TRP A 46 -22.78 -6.40 8.64
CA TRP A 46 -23.49 -6.03 7.43
C TRP A 46 -24.26 -7.24 6.90
N ASN A 47 -25.39 -6.97 6.26
CA ASN A 47 -25.96 -7.94 5.34
C ASN A 47 -25.02 -8.06 4.13
N GLN A 48 -24.75 -9.28 3.66
CA GLN A 48 -23.88 -9.52 2.50
C GLN A 48 -24.31 -8.73 1.26
N SER A 49 -25.62 -8.55 1.02
CA SER A 49 -26.12 -7.77 -0.12
C SER A 49 -25.67 -6.30 -0.04
N VAL A 50 -25.74 -5.72 1.16
CA VAL A 50 -25.35 -4.32 1.43
C VAL A 50 -23.83 -4.16 1.45
N LEU A 51 -23.09 -5.14 2.00
CA LEU A 51 -21.64 -5.15 1.98
C LEU A 51 -21.10 -5.13 0.55
N CYS A 52 -21.60 -6.05 -0.28
CA CYS A 52 -21.27 -6.06 -1.69
C CYS A 52 -21.64 -4.71 -2.32
N GLN A 53 -22.88 -4.26 -2.25
CA GLN A 53 -23.30 -3.07 -3.00
C GLN A 53 -22.62 -1.75 -2.55
N ALA A 54 -22.28 -1.59 -1.26
CA ALA A 54 -21.89 -0.28 -0.71
C ALA A 54 -20.42 -0.17 -0.27
N TYR A 55 -19.76 -1.28 0.05
CA TYR A 55 -18.49 -1.23 0.78
C TYR A 55 -17.33 -1.96 0.10
N LEU A 56 -17.57 -2.92 -0.79
CA LEU A 56 -16.49 -3.59 -1.52
C LEU A 56 -16.10 -2.83 -2.79
N THR A 57 -14.84 -2.94 -3.23
CA THR A 57 -14.38 -2.29 -4.47
C THR A 57 -14.85 -3.05 -5.69
N HIS A 58 -15.25 -4.33 -5.55
CA HIS A 58 -15.63 -5.21 -6.66
C HIS A 58 -14.68 -5.05 -7.84
N LEU A 59 -13.37 -5.01 -7.58
CA LEU A 59 -12.46 -5.31 -8.67
C LEU A 59 -12.46 -6.82 -8.71
N PRO A 60 -13.15 -7.47 -9.67
CA PRO A 60 -13.10 -8.91 -9.80
C PRO A 60 -11.70 -9.23 -10.32
N ARG A 61 -10.68 -9.17 -9.45
CA ARG A 61 -9.26 -9.20 -9.83
C ARG A 61 -8.94 -10.40 -10.70
N GLN A 62 -9.61 -11.51 -10.42
CA GLN A 62 -9.58 -12.71 -11.25
C GLN A 62 -10.11 -12.46 -12.67
N PHE A 63 -11.31 -11.88 -12.82
CA PHE A 63 -11.86 -11.48 -14.12
C PHE A 63 -11.00 -10.42 -14.82
N MET A 64 -10.52 -9.40 -14.09
CA MET A 64 -9.67 -8.36 -14.65
C MET A 64 -8.36 -8.92 -15.20
N ARG A 65 -7.74 -9.87 -14.48
CA ARG A 65 -6.56 -10.59 -14.98
C ARG A 65 -6.87 -11.33 -16.27
N ILE A 66 -7.98 -12.09 -16.29
CA ILE A 66 -8.42 -12.86 -17.47
C ILE A 66 -8.69 -11.95 -18.67
N VAL A 67 -9.39 -10.81 -18.48
CA VAL A 67 -9.66 -9.84 -19.55
C VAL A 67 -8.39 -9.13 -20.02
N ALA A 68 -7.43 -8.92 -19.13
CA ALA A 68 -6.11 -8.40 -19.48
C ALA A 68 -5.17 -9.45 -20.11
N GLY A 69 -5.64 -10.68 -20.32
CA GLY A 69 -4.87 -11.77 -20.95
C GLY A 69 -3.94 -12.54 -20.01
N PHE A 70 -4.04 -12.33 -18.69
CA PHE A 70 -3.28 -13.06 -17.66
C PHE A 70 -4.13 -14.20 -17.07
N SER A 71 -3.52 -15.20 -16.40
CA SER A 71 -4.34 -16.19 -15.71
C SER A 71 -5.07 -15.61 -14.50
N ALA A 72 -6.08 -16.35 -14.05
CA ALA A 72 -6.84 -16.07 -12.83
C ALA A 72 -5.96 -16.01 -11.57
N SER A 73 -4.86 -16.76 -11.57
CA SER A 73 -3.96 -16.89 -10.43
C SER A 73 -3.23 -15.58 -10.14
N PRO A 74 -3.04 -15.21 -8.86
CA PRO A 74 -2.11 -14.15 -8.50
C PRO A 74 -0.70 -14.45 -9.02
N GLY A 75 0.03 -13.42 -9.45
CA GLY A 75 1.44 -13.53 -9.85
C GLY A 75 1.70 -13.78 -11.34
N ASP A 76 0.69 -14.10 -12.14
CA ASP A 76 0.84 -14.43 -13.55
C ASP A 76 0.94 -13.21 -14.48
N TYR A 77 1.53 -12.12 -13.98
CA TYR A 77 1.71 -10.88 -14.72
C TYR A 77 3.12 -10.83 -15.31
N PHE A 78 3.23 -10.62 -16.62
CA PHE A 78 4.50 -10.26 -17.26
C PHE A 78 4.40 -8.81 -17.73
N LEU A 79 5.02 -7.89 -17.01
CA LEU A 79 5.21 -6.52 -17.46
C LEU A 79 6.47 -6.50 -18.31
N ALA A 80 6.35 -6.42 -19.65
CA ALA A 80 7.52 -6.35 -20.54
C ALA A 80 8.48 -5.18 -20.19
N ARG A 81 7.97 -4.10 -19.58
CA ARG A 81 8.79 -3.01 -19.03
C ARG A 81 9.69 -3.42 -17.86
N ALA A 82 9.36 -4.49 -17.15
CA ALA A 82 10.23 -5.09 -16.14
C ALA A 82 11.33 -5.97 -16.75
N ALA A 83 11.28 -6.25 -18.07
CA ALA A 83 12.33 -7.02 -18.75
C ALA A 83 13.61 -6.21 -18.99
N ASN A 84 13.53 -4.88 -18.93
CA ASN A 84 14.68 -4.00 -19.05
C ASN A 84 14.93 -3.36 -17.69
N GLU A 85 16.03 -3.76 -17.06
CA GLU A 85 16.47 -3.12 -15.84
C GLU A 85 16.99 -1.72 -16.17
N PRO A 86 16.42 -0.64 -15.58
CA PRO A 86 16.87 0.71 -15.87
C PRO A 86 18.35 0.86 -15.47
N PRO A 87 19.17 1.64 -16.20
CA PRO A 87 20.55 1.87 -15.82
C PRO A 87 20.65 2.39 -14.38
N TYR A 88 21.54 1.79 -13.59
CA TYR A 88 21.69 2.13 -12.17
C TYR A 88 21.90 3.64 -11.93
N VAL A 89 22.62 4.32 -12.84
CA VAL A 89 22.84 5.77 -12.79
C VAL A 89 21.53 6.57 -12.77
N LEU A 90 20.50 6.12 -13.50
CA LEU A 90 19.20 6.78 -13.51
C LEU A 90 18.38 6.44 -12.26
N GLN A 91 18.52 5.21 -11.75
CA GLN A 91 17.85 4.80 -10.51
C GLN A 91 18.26 5.69 -9.33
N LYS A 92 19.57 5.98 -9.18
CA LYS A 92 20.10 6.86 -8.12
C LYS A 92 19.51 8.27 -8.11
N GLN A 93 19.05 8.76 -9.26
CA GLN A 93 18.55 10.13 -9.36
C GLN A 93 17.17 10.30 -8.74
N LEU A 94 16.40 9.21 -8.61
CA LEU A 94 15.04 9.27 -8.06
C LEU A 94 15.06 9.35 -6.52
N TRP A 95 15.96 8.59 -5.88
CA TRP A 95 16.10 8.53 -4.42
C TRP A 95 17.57 8.52 -4.00
N PRO A 96 18.30 9.64 -4.17
CA PRO A 96 19.75 9.71 -3.97
C PRO A 96 20.22 9.44 -2.54
N TRP A 97 19.29 9.34 -1.58
CA TRP A 97 19.58 9.00 -0.18
C TRP A 97 19.59 7.49 0.09
N ILE A 98 19.02 6.65 -0.79
CA ILE A 98 18.97 5.20 -0.56
C ILE A 98 20.38 4.63 -0.40
N GLU A 99 21.32 5.07 -1.24
CA GLU A 99 22.70 4.60 -1.22
C GLU A 99 23.45 4.97 0.07
N GLU A 100 23.01 6.00 0.79
CA GLU A 100 23.56 6.35 2.10
C GLU A 100 22.93 5.50 3.22
N TRP A 101 21.62 5.31 3.17
CA TRP A 101 20.87 4.71 4.28
C TRP A 101 20.82 3.18 4.24
N GLU A 102 20.74 2.57 3.06
CA GLU A 102 20.69 1.11 2.92
C GLU A 102 21.93 0.44 3.57
N PRO A 103 23.18 0.88 3.32
CA PRO A 103 24.35 0.34 4.02
C PRO A 103 24.33 0.60 5.53
N ARG A 104 23.74 1.72 5.98
CA ARG A 104 23.61 2.06 7.40
C ARG A 104 22.66 1.11 8.12
N PHE A 105 21.51 0.82 7.53
CA PHE A 105 20.57 -0.18 8.05
C PHE A 105 21.15 -1.59 8.01
N GLU A 106 21.86 -1.98 6.94
CA GLU A 106 22.56 -3.28 6.89
C GLU A 106 23.63 -3.43 7.98
N ALA A 107 24.48 -2.42 8.15
CA ALA A 107 25.54 -2.41 9.16
C ALA A 107 24.94 -2.44 10.57
N ARG A 108 23.84 -1.70 10.79
CA ARG A 108 23.11 -1.71 12.05
C ARG A 108 22.48 -3.08 12.33
N ALA A 109 21.90 -3.74 11.33
CA ALA A 109 21.38 -5.11 11.48
C ALA A 109 22.48 -6.10 11.93
N ARG A 110 23.75 -5.80 11.63
CA ARG A 110 24.95 -6.53 12.10
C ARG A 110 25.51 -5.98 13.42
N ARG A 111 24.79 -5.09 14.12
CA ARG A 111 25.16 -4.40 15.37
C ARG A 111 26.41 -3.53 15.29
N GLN A 112 26.69 -2.96 14.12
CA GLN A 112 27.78 -2.01 13.93
C GLN A 112 27.28 -0.57 14.18
N CYS A 113 28.06 0.20 14.94
CA CYS A 113 27.77 1.61 15.22
C CYS A 113 28.51 2.54 14.25
N TRP A 114 27.88 3.66 13.91
CA TRP A 114 28.44 4.66 13.00
C TRP A 114 29.16 5.76 13.79
N ALA A 115 30.40 6.09 13.40
CA ALA A 115 31.23 7.07 14.11
C ALA A 115 30.67 8.50 14.07
N GLU A 116 29.86 8.82 13.06
CA GLU A 116 29.22 10.13 12.85
C GLU A 116 27.81 10.22 13.49
N GLY A 117 27.33 9.14 14.14
CA GLY A 117 25.97 9.03 14.68
C GLY A 117 24.90 8.79 13.60
N GLY A 118 23.63 8.67 14.00
CA GLY A 118 22.48 8.74 13.08
C GLY A 118 21.66 7.45 12.89
N LEU A 119 22.00 6.38 13.60
CA LEU A 119 21.18 5.14 13.66
C LEU A 119 21.43 4.46 15.02
N ASP A 120 21.10 5.21 16.07
CA ASP A 120 21.41 4.86 17.46
C ASP A 120 20.54 3.68 17.94
N ASP A 121 19.33 3.54 17.36
CA ASP A 121 18.33 2.51 17.66
C ASP A 121 17.91 1.71 16.41
N ASP A 122 17.29 0.55 16.63
CA ASP A 122 16.78 -0.31 15.54
C ASP A 122 15.45 0.26 15.01
N ASP A 123 15.48 0.88 13.82
CA ASP A 123 14.29 1.43 13.15
C ASP A 123 13.80 0.49 12.03
N LEU A 124 12.99 -0.50 12.41
CA LEU A 124 12.41 -1.49 11.49
C LEU A 124 11.43 -0.87 10.47
N ALA A 125 10.80 0.26 10.81
CA ALA A 125 9.85 0.91 9.95
C ALA A 125 10.56 1.64 8.80
N ALA A 126 11.64 2.35 9.11
CA ALA A 126 12.49 2.98 8.10
C ALA A 126 13.16 1.95 7.19
N ASP A 127 13.66 0.82 7.73
CA ASP A 127 14.19 -0.29 6.94
C ASP A 127 13.13 -0.88 6.00
N GLY A 128 11.90 -1.10 6.49
CA GLY A 128 10.79 -1.58 5.66
C GLY A 128 10.39 -0.59 4.55
N PHE A 129 10.40 0.71 4.85
CA PHE A 129 10.08 1.76 3.88
C PHE A 129 11.13 1.87 2.77
N LEU A 130 12.43 1.75 3.12
CA LEU A 130 13.53 1.73 2.15
C LEU A 130 13.35 0.64 1.09
N LYS A 131 12.83 -0.53 1.49
CA LYS A 131 12.55 -1.67 0.59
C LYS A 131 11.35 -1.46 -0.35
N LEU A 132 10.56 -0.40 -0.14
CA LEU A 132 9.41 -0.06 -0.98
C LEU A 132 9.71 1.02 -2.01
N CYS A 133 10.85 1.69 -1.89
CA CYS A 133 11.33 2.72 -2.82
C CYS A 133 12.11 2.05 -3.96
#